data_AF-A0A1U7Y8P1-F1
#
_entry.id   AF-A0A1U7Y8P1-F1
#
_cell.length_a   1.000
_cell.length_b   1.000
_cell.length_c   1.000
_cell.angle_alpha   90.00
_cell.angle_beta   90.00
_cell.angle_gamma   90.00
#
_symmetry.space_group_name_H-M   'P 1'
#
loop_
_entity.id
_entity.type
_entity.pdbx_description
1 polymer ?
#
loop_
_entity_poly.entity_id
_entity_poly.type
_entity_poly.pdbx_seq_one_letter_code
_entity_poly.pdbx_strand_id
1 'polypeptide(L)'
;MEMKHLSSIANDVICRCAQKLDTSVDKIVHEFEAGWEPEMEGYSRKLVEFCCSKALIDMCSELEETIDDGSFIRFTFDMMLAWEMPTSAEEEIHGESLAKEKENEKVVSEMPQEQDDIPLFYSDILPFLVSHKPSAGEDAFLWLSTIVHLVADVVNGRFTFETLTAPTENRLHFPAYNLFLKEIIKCIKHLQKQETPTGVDMADDEVILHVEGTASSQRVVRHIGGASWPGRLTLTNYALYFEESGVISYKDAIKLNLSEDFEQSIKPAATGPWGAPLFDKAIFYESSEL
;
A
#
# COMPACT_ATOMS: atom_id res chain seq x y z
N MET A 1 -17.86 26.90 -3.02
CA MET A 1 -17.15 28.20 -2.84
C MET A 1 -15.72 27.98 -3.31
N GLU A 2 -15.18 28.88 -4.12
CA GLU A 2 -13.79 28.80 -4.60
C GLU A 2 -12.93 29.77 -3.79
N MET A 3 -11.91 29.24 -3.11
CA MET A 3 -10.97 30.00 -2.31
C MET A 3 -9.76 30.37 -3.16
N LYS A 4 -9.64 31.66 -3.50
CA LYS A 4 -8.62 32.16 -4.45
C LYS A 4 -7.16 31.92 -4.05
N HIS A 5 -6.90 31.75 -2.76
CA HIS A 5 -5.55 31.50 -2.24
C HIS A 5 -5.14 30.02 -2.33
N LEU A 6 -6.10 29.13 -2.60
CA LEU A 6 -5.86 27.71 -2.78
C LEU A 6 -5.66 27.38 -4.25
N SER A 7 -4.88 26.34 -4.53
CA SER A 7 -4.76 25.80 -5.89
C SER A 7 -6.08 25.23 -6.38
N SER A 8 -6.19 25.00 -7.69
CA SER A 8 -7.36 24.37 -8.30
C SER A 8 -7.65 22.99 -7.69
N ILE A 9 -6.60 22.19 -7.49
CA ILE A 9 -6.71 20.84 -6.91
C ILE A 9 -7.05 20.86 -5.42
N ALA A 10 -6.54 21.81 -4.65
CA ALA A 10 -6.92 21.96 -3.25
C ALA A 10 -8.39 22.36 -3.10
N ASN A 11 -8.89 23.25 -3.96
CA ASN A 11 -10.32 23.58 -4.00
C ASN A 11 -11.19 22.37 -4.34
N ASP A 12 -10.80 21.56 -5.34
CA ASP A 12 -11.53 20.35 -5.73
C ASP A 12 -11.57 19.34 -4.58
N VAL A 13 -10.42 19.06 -3.96
CA VAL A 13 -10.32 18.12 -2.84
C VAL A 13 -11.18 18.56 -1.67
N ILE A 14 -11.14 19.84 -1.27
CA ILE A 14 -11.97 20.35 -0.17
C ILE A 14 -13.46 20.24 -0.50
N CYS A 15 -13.85 20.56 -1.74
CA CYS A 15 -15.24 20.39 -2.18
C CYS A 15 -15.69 18.93 -2.09
N ARG A 16 -14.85 17.98 -2.54
CA ARG A 16 -15.14 16.55 -2.47
C ARG A 16 -15.16 16.02 -1.03
N CYS A 17 -14.29 16.53 -0.16
CA CYS A 17 -14.32 16.22 1.28
C CYS A 17 -15.65 16.68 1.90
N ALA A 18 -16.10 17.90 1.61
CA ALA A 18 -17.37 18.41 2.09
C ALA A 18 -18.57 17.59 1.58
N GLN A 19 -18.55 17.20 0.30
CA GLN A 19 -19.56 16.32 -0.28
C GLN A 19 -19.60 14.95 0.40
N LYS A 20 -18.44 14.33 0.66
CA LYS A 20 -18.37 13.03 1.32
C LYS A 20 -18.92 13.08 2.75
N LEU A 21 -18.68 14.19 3.45
CA LEU A 21 -19.13 14.41 4.82
C LEU A 21 -20.57 14.97 4.94
N ASP A 22 -21.33 15.01 3.84
CA ASP A 22 -22.68 15.61 3.76
C ASP A 22 -22.76 17.00 4.42
N THR A 23 -21.79 17.87 4.11
CA THR A 23 -21.65 19.21 4.69
C THR A 23 -21.31 20.26 3.63
N SER A 24 -21.34 21.54 3.99
CA SER A 24 -20.88 22.62 3.12
C SER A 24 -19.40 22.92 3.33
N VAL A 25 -18.75 23.43 2.28
CA VAL A 25 -17.37 23.94 2.34
C VAL A 25 -17.23 25.02 3.42
N ASP A 26 -18.19 25.95 3.50
CA ASP A 26 -18.15 27.03 4.49
C ASP A 26 -18.20 26.49 5.92
N LYS A 27 -18.98 25.42 6.16
CA LYS A 27 -19.11 24.82 7.49
C LYS A 27 -17.83 24.08 7.90
N ILE A 28 -17.19 23.34 6.99
CA ILE A 28 -15.94 22.64 7.32
C ILE A 28 -14.76 23.62 7.49
N VAL A 29 -14.72 24.70 6.70
CA VAL A 29 -13.73 25.78 6.85
C VAL A 29 -13.94 26.51 8.18
N HIS A 30 -15.17 26.87 8.52
CA HIS A 30 -15.45 27.50 9.82
C HIS A 30 -15.07 26.60 11.00
N GLU A 31 -15.26 25.29 10.88
CA GLU A 31 -14.85 24.34 11.92
C GLU A 31 -13.33 24.26 12.06
N PHE A 32 -12.59 24.24 10.95
CA PHE A 32 -11.12 24.34 10.95
C PHE A 32 -10.66 25.65 11.60
N GLU A 33 -11.26 26.77 11.20
CA GLU A 33 -10.89 28.11 11.68
C GLU A 33 -11.21 28.32 13.16
N ALA A 34 -12.16 27.58 13.73
CA ALA A 34 -12.46 27.63 15.16
C ALA A 34 -11.27 27.20 16.04
N GLY A 35 -10.35 26.40 15.50
CA GLY A 35 -9.09 26.00 16.15
C GLY A 35 -7.84 26.66 15.54
N TRP A 36 -8.00 27.61 14.61
CA TRP A 36 -6.88 28.24 13.91
C TRP A 36 -6.32 29.43 14.68
N GLU A 37 -5.00 29.47 14.84
CA GLU A 37 -4.27 30.59 15.43
C GLU A 37 -3.53 31.36 14.32
N PRO A 38 -3.63 32.70 14.26
CA PRO A 38 -3.01 33.50 13.20
C PRO A 38 -1.48 33.38 13.10
N GLU A 39 -0.82 32.90 14.16
CA GLU A 39 0.63 32.70 14.22
C GLU A 39 1.08 31.40 13.53
N MET A 40 0.15 30.48 13.23
CA MET A 40 0.44 29.25 12.52
C MET A 40 0.71 29.51 11.04
N GLU A 41 1.79 28.92 10.52
CA GLU A 41 2.09 28.95 9.10
C GLU A 41 1.39 27.79 8.35
N GLY A 42 1.25 27.93 7.03
CA GLY A 42 0.75 26.86 6.18
C GLY A 42 -0.76 26.64 6.22
N TYR A 43 -1.55 27.72 6.41
CA TYR A 43 -3.03 27.67 6.43
C TYR A 43 -3.61 26.75 5.35
N SER A 44 -3.22 26.93 4.09
CA SER A 44 -3.74 26.17 2.96
C SER A 44 -3.47 24.67 3.09
N ARG A 45 -2.24 24.29 3.47
CA ARG A 45 -1.86 22.90 3.68
C ARG A 45 -2.62 22.31 4.87
N LYS A 46 -2.69 23.05 5.98
CA LYS A 46 -3.39 22.62 7.20
C LYS A 46 -4.90 22.47 7.00
N LEU A 47 -5.49 23.31 6.17
CA LEU A 47 -6.89 23.17 5.77
C LEU A 47 -7.11 21.91 4.93
N VAL A 48 -6.22 21.61 3.97
CA VAL A 48 -6.25 20.36 3.20
C VAL A 48 -6.11 19.17 4.14
N GLU A 49 -5.11 19.16 5.03
CA GLU A 49 -4.91 18.10 6.04
C GLU A 49 -6.19 17.86 6.85
N PHE A 50 -6.77 18.91 7.41
CA PHE A 50 -7.99 18.82 8.22
C PHE A 50 -9.18 18.23 7.44
N CYS A 51 -9.43 18.74 6.23
CA CYS A 51 -10.53 18.26 5.39
C CYS A 51 -10.32 16.80 4.99
N CYS A 52 -9.11 16.44 4.56
CA CYS A 52 -8.76 15.09 4.15
C CYS A 52 -8.87 14.09 5.31
N SER A 53 -8.31 14.40 6.49
CA SER A 53 -8.41 13.52 7.66
C SER A 53 -9.86 13.23 8.05
N LYS A 54 -10.74 14.24 8.01
CA LYS A 54 -12.17 14.01 8.29
C LYS A 54 -12.83 13.12 7.24
N ALA A 55 -12.64 13.42 5.96
CA ALA A 55 -13.24 12.64 4.88
C ALA A 55 -12.73 11.20 4.86
N LEU A 56 -11.45 10.98 5.15
CA LEU A 56 -10.84 9.65 5.17
C LEU A 56 -11.40 8.76 6.29
N ILE A 57 -11.74 9.31 7.46
CA ILE A 57 -12.39 8.55 8.53
C ILE A 57 -13.71 7.93 8.05
N ASP A 58 -14.51 8.73 7.34
CA ASP A 58 -15.79 8.28 6.77
C ASP A 58 -15.59 7.29 5.61
N MET A 59 -14.67 7.58 4.70
CA MET A 59 -14.34 6.70 3.57
C MET A 59 -13.82 5.33 4.01
N CYS A 60 -13.00 5.27 5.07
CA CYS A 60 -12.48 4.00 5.59
C CYS A 60 -13.58 3.12 6.21
N SER A 61 -14.73 3.68 6.59
CA SER A 61 -15.88 2.89 7.05
C SER A 61 -16.65 2.20 5.91
N GLU A 62 -16.59 2.76 4.70
CA GLU A 62 -17.22 2.26 3.47
C GLU A 62 -16.15 1.77 2.46
N LEU A 63 -15.03 1.26 2.99
CA LEU A 63 -13.84 1.02 2.20
C LEU A 63 -14.07 0.00 1.08
N GLU A 64 -14.86 -1.06 1.32
CA GLU A 64 -15.13 -2.08 0.30
C GLU A 64 -15.82 -1.52 -0.96
N GLU A 65 -16.81 -0.64 -0.79
CA GLU A 65 -17.59 -0.05 -1.89
C GLU A 65 -16.77 0.97 -2.68
N THR A 66 -16.06 1.85 -1.98
CA THR A 66 -15.24 2.93 -2.58
C THR A 66 -13.97 2.42 -3.27
N ILE A 67 -13.54 1.21 -2.91
CA ILE A 67 -12.47 0.51 -3.59
C ILE A 67 -12.90 0.00 -4.97
N ASP A 68 -14.11 -0.55 -5.08
CA ASP A 68 -14.57 -1.26 -6.28
C ASP A 68 -14.87 -0.30 -7.44
N ASP A 69 -15.32 0.92 -7.16
CA ASP A 69 -15.53 1.97 -8.17
C ASP A 69 -14.24 2.76 -8.48
N GLY A 70 -13.15 2.51 -7.76
CA GLY A 70 -11.86 3.21 -7.88
C GLY A 70 -11.86 4.66 -7.39
N SER A 71 -12.97 5.13 -6.81
CA SER A 71 -13.11 6.49 -6.29
C SER A 71 -12.15 6.74 -5.14
N PHE A 72 -11.95 5.75 -4.26
CA PHE A 72 -11.00 5.82 -3.15
C PHE A 72 -9.59 6.12 -3.66
N ILE A 73 -9.09 5.26 -4.56
CA ILE A 73 -7.74 5.35 -5.13
C ILE A 73 -7.52 6.69 -5.82
N ARG A 74 -8.51 7.16 -6.60
CA ARG A 74 -8.35 8.45 -7.27
C ARG A 74 -8.35 9.59 -6.26
N PHE A 75 -9.25 9.56 -5.30
CA PHE A 75 -9.40 10.64 -4.34
C PHE A 75 -8.17 10.77 -3.43
N THR A 76 -7.64 9.66 -2.91
CA THR A 76 -6.43 9.70 -2.07
C THR A 76 -5.20 10.16 -2.84
N PHE A 77 -5.13 9.89 -4.15
CA PHE A 77 -4.10 10.48 -5.01
C PHE A 77 -4.26 11.99 -5.16
N ASP A 78 -5.47 12.46 -5.42
CA ASP A 78 -5.77 13.90 -5.51
C ASP A 78 -5.47 14.63 -4.18
N MET A 79 -5.72 13.98 -3.03
CA MET A 79 -5.35 14.49 -1.71
C MET A 79 -3.83 14.71 -1.58
N MET A 80 -2.99 13.78 -2.05
CA MET A 80 -1.53 13.96 -2.05
C MET A 80 -1.11 15.16 -2.90
N LEU A 81 -1.69 15.31 -4.09
CA LEU A 81 -1.40 16.44 -4.96
C LEU A 81 -1.82 17.79 -4.34
N ALA A 82 -3.00 17.84 -3.73
CA ALA A 82 -3.49 19.02 -3.02
C ALA A 82 -2.64 19.35 -1.79
N TRP A 83 -2.10 18.35 -1.10
CA TRP A 83 -1.22 18.55 0.06
C TRP A 83 0.15 19.10 -0.35
N GLU A 84 0.70 18.61 -1.46
CA GLU A 84 1.98 19.05 -2.01
C GLU A 84 1.90 20.46 -2.58
N MET A 85 0.79 20.79 -3.25
CA MET A 85 0.57 22.08 -3.91
C MET A 85 -0.74 22.73 -3.43
N PRO A 86 -0.80 23.19 -2.17
CA PRO A 86 -2.04 23.69 -1.58
C PRO A 86 -2.40 25.11 -2.02
N THR A 87 -1.45 25.92 -2.51
CA THR A 87 -1.70 27.34 -2.86
C THR A 87 -1.71 27.61 -4.36
N SER A 88 -2.47 28.63 -4.77
CA SER A 88 -2.47 29.09 -6.17
C SER A 88 -1.13 29.67 -6.62
N ALA A 89 -0.35 30.26 -5.70
CA ALA A 89 0.99 30.75 -6.01
C ALA A 89 1.96 29.61 -6.37
N GLU A 90 1.91 28.49 -5.66
CA GLU A 90 2.71 27.30 -5.99
C GLU A 90 2.27 26.70 -7.33
N GLU A 91 0.97 26.69 -7.62
CA GLU A 91 0.41 26.23 -8.90
C GLU A 91 0.89 27.08 -10.08
N GLU A 92 0.90 28.41 -9.94
CA GLU A 92 1.42 29.33 -10.96
C GLU A 92 2.91 29.09 -11.23
N ILE A 93 3.73 29.02 -10.18
CA ILE A 93 5.19 28.78 -10.29
C ILE A 93 5.46 27.43 -10.97
N HIS A 94 4.73 26.39 -10.60
CA HIS A 94 4.86 25.07 -11.20
C HIS A 94 4.44 25.08 -12.68
N GLY A 95 3.32 25.72 -13.01
CA GLY A 95 2.85 25.86 -14.39
C GLY A 95 3.84 26.59 -15.30
N GLU A 96 4.48 27.65 -14.80
CA GLU A 96 5.54 28.37 -15.53
C GLU A 96 6.77 27.49 -15.77
N SER A 97 7.14 26.66 -14.79
CA SER A 97 8.30 25.78 -14.88
C SER A 97 8.08 24.67 -15.91
N LEU A 98 6.91 24.04 -15.89
CA LEU A 98 6.50 23.04 -16.88
C LEU A 98 6.41 23.64 -18.30
N ALA A 99 5.97 24.90 -18.43
CA ALA A 99 5.92 25.57 -19.73
C ALA A 99 7.33 25.78 -20.31
N LYS A 100 8.30 26.16 -19.47
CA LYS A 100 9.71 26.32 -19.85
C LYS A 100 10.36 24.99 -20.23
N GLU A 101 10.08 23.91 -19.49
CA GLU A 101 10.56 22.56 -19.82
C GLU A 101 10.04 22.07 -21.17
N LYS A 102 8.74 22.23 -21.45
CA LYS A 102 8.14 21.88 -22.75
C LYS A 102 8.70 22.68 -23.92
N GLU A 103 9.20 23.89 -23.67
CA GLU A 103 9.89 24.69 -24.67
C GLU A 103 11.31 24.15 -24.94
N ASN A 104 12.01 23.69 -23.90
CA ASN A 104 13.36 23.14 -23.97
C ASN A 104 13.41 21.70 -24.52
N GLU A 105 12.46 20.83 -24.17
CA GLU A 105 12.39 19.43 -24.66
C GLU A 105 12.13 19.33 -26.18
N LYS A 106 11.58 20.37 -26.81
CA LYS A 106 11.49 20.43 -28.28
C LYS A 106 12.86 20.43 -28.97
N VAL A 107 13.96 20.57 -28.23
CA VAL A 107 15.32 20.73 -28.75
C VAL A 107 16.21 19.49 -28.49
N VAL A 108 15.88 18.59 -27.57
CA VAL A 108 16.72 17.42 -27.26
C VAL A 108 15.88 16.19 -26.98
N SER A 109 15.95 15.20 -27.87
CA SER A 109 15.42 13.86 -27.66
C SER A 109 16.55 12.86 -27.88
N GLU A 110 17.30 12.55 -26.84
CA GLU A 110 18.03 11.27 -26.73
C GLU A 110 17.92 10.80 -25.28
N MET A 111 17.13 9.75 -25.07
CA MET A 111 17.03 9.06 -23.78
C MET A 111 18.15 8.01 -23.66
N PRO A 112 18.78 7.83 -22.49
CA PRO A 112 19.61 6.67 -22.21
C PRO A 112 18.75 5.41 -22.14
N GLN A 113 19.01 4.44 -23.02
CA GLN A 113 18.48 3.08 -22.88
C GLN A 113 19.29 2.33 -21.81
N GLU A 114 18.80 2.28 -20.59
CA GLU A 114 19.12 1.20 -19.64
C GLU A 114 17.81 0.50 -19.29
N GLN A 115 17.50 -0.57 -20.04
CA GLN A 115 16.24 -1.33 -19.95
C GLN A 115 16.27 -2.44 -18.88
N ASP A 116 17.39 -2.65 -18.19
CA ASP A 116 17.61 -3.86 -17.39
C ASP A 116 17.06 -3.82 -15.94
N ASP A 117 16.64 -2.66 -15.43
CA ASP A 117 16.21 -2.51 -14.03
C ASP A 117 14.71 -2.17 -13.84
N ILE A 118 13.89 -2.23 -14.89
CA ILE A 118 12.46 -1.92 -14.77
C ILE A 118 11.73 -3.12 -14.17
N PRO A 119 11.08 -2.99 -12.99
CA PRO A 119 10.32 -4.08 -12.42
C PRO A 119 9.22 -4.53 -13.40
N LEU A 120 9.06 -5.86 -13.58
CA LEU A 120 7.96 -6.44 -14.38
C LEU A 120 6.58 -5.91 -13.98
N PHE A 121 6.44 -5.46 -12.74
CA PHE A 121 5.24 -4.80 -12.23
C PHE A 121 4.83 -3.55 -13.06
N TYR A 122 5.78 -2.85 -13.67
CA TYR A 122 5.55 -1.60 -14.41
C TYR A 122 5.70 -1.71 -15.92
N SER A 123 6.05 -2.89 -16.46
CA SER A 123 6.32 -3.05 -17.90
C SER A 123 5.17 -2.55 -18.77
N ASP A 124 3.94 -2.83 -18.35
CA ASP A 124 2.74 -2.54 -19.14
C ASP A 124 2.28 -1.08 -19.03
N ILE A 125 2.76 -0.36 -18.01
CA ILE A 125 2.34 1.03 -17.75
C ILE A 125 3.46 2.06 -17.90
N LEU A 126 4.69 1.63 -18.18
CA LEU A 126 5.87 2.50 -18.31
C LEU A 126 5.64 3.73 -19.21
N PRO A 127 4.99 3.63 -20.39
CA PRO A 127 4.73 4.81 -21.23
C PRO A 127 3.82 5.85 -20.56
N PHE A 128 3.01 5.44 -19.58
CA PHE A 128 2.14 6.33 -18.81
C PHE A 128 2.80 6.89 -17.54
N LEU A 129 3.95 6.31 -17.14
CA LEU A 129 4.72 6.75 -15.98
C LEU A 129 5.63 7.94 -16.29
N VAL A 130 6.02 8.15 -17.55
CA VAL A 130 6.88 9.28 -17.99
C VAL A 130 6.04 10.43 -18.58
N SER A 131 4.87 10.70 -17.99
CA SER A 131 3.97 11.75 -18.50
C SER A 131 4.11 13.06 -17.74
N HIS A 132 3.92 14.20 -18.42
CA HIS A 132 3.78 15.54 -17.78
C HIS A 132 2.50 15.71 -16.94
N LYS A 133 1.86 14.60 -16.53
CA LYS A 133 0.70 14.65 -15.66
C LYS A 133 1.15 14.90 -14.23
N PRO A 134 0.28 15.46 -13.37
CA PRO A 134 0.60 15.65 -11.96
C PRO A 134 1.08 14.34 -11.31
N SER A 135 2.16 14.45 -10.55
CA SER A 135 2.75 13.39 -9.74
C SER A 135 2.87 13.87 -8.30
N ALA A 136 2.93 12.94 -7.35
CA ALA A 136 3.15 13.23 -5.94
C ALA A 136 4.60 12.88 -5.54
N GLY A 137 5.17 13.66 -4.64
CA GLY A 137 6.48 13.46 -4.05
C GLY A 137 6.40 12.65 -2.75
N GLU A 138 7.59 12.40 -2.19
CA GLU A 138 7.77 11.55 -1.02
C GLU A 138 6.99 12.08 0.19
N ASP A 139 7.13 13.36 0.53
CA ASP A 139 6.50 13.95 1.72
C ASP A 139 4.97 13.82 1.69
N ALA A 140 4.35 14.03 0.52
CA ALA A 140 2.92 13.89 0.35
C ALA A 140 2.46 12.43 0.51
N PHE A 141 3.24 11.48 -0.02
CA PHE A 141 2.97 10.05 0.14
C PHE A 141 3.13 9.60 1.59
N LEU A 142 4.19 10.04 2.27
CA LEU A 142 4.43 9.73 3.67
C LEU A 142 3.34 10.34 4.56
N TRP A 143 2.95 11.59 4.30
CA TRP A 143 1.82 12.23 4.98
C TRP A 143 0.55 11.38 4.85
N LEU A 144 0.16 10.99 3.64
CA LEU A 144 -1.02 10.16 3.44
C LEU A 144 -0.91 8.81 4.16
N SER A 145 0.28 8.20 4.15
CA SER A 145 0.55 6.91 4.82
C SER A 145 0.39 6.99 6.34
N THR A 146 0.54 8.17 6.95
CA THR A 146 0.25 8.36 8.39
C THR A 146 -1.24 8.31 8.72
N ILE A 147 -2.11 8.52 7.72
CA ILE A 147 -3.57 8.56 7.87
C ILE A 147 -4.21 7.27 7.34
N VAL A 148 -3.69 6.74 6.23
CA VAL A 148 -4.27 5.60 5.49
C VAL A 148 -3.28 4.43 5.45
N HIS A 149 -3.42 3.53 6.42
CA HIS A 149 -2.56 2.35 6.56
C HIS A 149 -2.66 1.34 5.39
N LEU A 150 -3.70 1.45 4.55
CA LEU A 150 -3.79 0.68 3.31
C LEU A 150 -2.68 1.06 2.31
N VAL A 151 -2.18 2.30 2.35
CA VAL A 151 -1.17 2.81 1.42
C VAL A 151 0.22 2.33 1.84
N ALA A 152 0.60 2.60 3.09
CA ALA A 152 1.79 2.07 3.75
C ALA A 152 1.68 2.33 5.26
N ASP A 153 2.53 1.69 6.05
CA ASP A 153 2.74 2.05 7.45
C ASP A 153 3.89 3.05 7.62
N VAL A 154 3.96 3.68 8.79
CA VAL A 154 4.94 4.74 9.11
C VAL A 154 6.40 4.25 9.03
N VAL A 155 6.66 2.96 9.26
CA VAL A 155 8.00 2.37 9.22
C VAL A 155 8.42 2.07 7.79
N ASN A 156 7.50 1.54 6.97
CA ASN A 156 7.79 1.11 5.60
C ASN A 156 7.51 2.17 4.54
N GLY A 157 6.84 3.28 4.86
CA GLY A 157 6.38 4.28 3.89
C GLY A 157 7.45 4.77 2.92
N ARG A 158 8.68 5.03 3.41
CA ARG A 158 9.80 5.46 2.55
C ARG A 158 10.21 4.35 1.58
N PHE A 159 10.37 3.13 2.08
CA PHE A 159 10.74 1.97 1.25
C PHE A 159 9.67 1.66 0.20
N THR A 160 8.39 1.76 0.58
CA THR A 160 7.28 1.63 -0.36
C THR A 160 7.36 2.70 -1.43
N PHE A 161 7.53 3.98 -1.06
CA PHE A 161 7.65 5.07 -2.02
C PHE A 161 8.81 4.84 -3.00
N GLU A 162 10.02 4.63 -2.49
CA GLU A 162 11.22 4.38 -3.29
C GLU A 162 11.03 3.22 -4.27
N THR A 163 10.39 2.14 -3.82
CA THR A 163 10.07 0.98 -4.68
C THR A 163 9.09 1.36 -5.80
N LEU A 164 8.06 2.15 -5.49
CA LEU A 164 7.05 2.56 -6.46
C LEU A 164 7.57 3.59 -7.47
N THR A 165 8.60 4.35 -7.10
CA THR A 165 9.11 5.50 -7.88
C THR A 165 10.52 5.32 -8.42
N ALA A 166 11.13 4.14 -8.23
CA ALA A 166 12.43 3.80 -8.80
C ALA A 166 12.52 4.12 -10.31
N PRO A 167 11.52 3.84 -11.17
CA PRO A 167 11.59 4.15 -12.60
C PRO A 167 11.20 5.60 -12.94
N THR A 168 10.83 6.44 -11.97
CA THR A 168 10.22 7.76 -12.19
C THR A 168 10.86 8.86 -11.35
N GLU A 169 12.18 8.76 -11.11
CA GLU A 169 12.97 9.80 -10.44
C GLU A 169 12.35 10.30 -9.12
N ASN A 170 11.86 9.38 -8.28
CA ASN A 170 11.22 9.72 -7.00
C ASN A 170 9.94 10.56 -7.13
N ARG A 171 9.20 10.40 -8.24
CA ARG A 171 7.87 10.97 -8.44
C ARG A 171 6.84 9.86 -8.61
N LEU A 172 5.80 9.87 -7.79
CA LEU A 172 4.71 8.91 -7.84
C LEU A 172 3.63 9.38 -8.82
N HIS A 173 3.48 8.66 -9.92
CA HIS A 173 2.43 8.93 -10.91
C HIS A 173 1.18 8.09 -10.64
N PHE A 174 0.01 8.64 -10.97
CA PHE A 174 -1.28 7.98 -10.73
C PHE A 174 -1.37 6.53 -11.25
N PRO A 175 -0.87 6.18 -12.46
CA PRO A 175 -0.95 4.79 -12.93
C PRO A 175 -0.22 3.81 -12.02
N ALA A 176 0.95 4.18 -11.49
CA ALA A 176 1.70 3.34 -10.55
C ALA A 176 0.94 3.19 -9.22
N TYR A 177 0.45 4.29 -8.66
CA TYR A 177 -0.34 4.27 -7.43
C TYR A 177 -1.62 3.44 -7.55
N ASN A 178 -2.34 3.61 -8.67
CA ASN A 178 -3.57 2.88 -8.95
C ASN A 178 -3.34 1.39 -9.14
N LEU A 179 -2.27 0.99 -9.84
CA LEU A 179 -1.93 -0.42 -9.98
C LEU A 179 -1.53 -1.04 -8.64
N PHE A 180 -0.69 -0.35 -7.88
CA PHE A 180 -0.26 -0.77 -6.54
C PHE A 180 -1.45 -1.03 -5.62
N LEU A 181 -2.32 -0.05 -5.42
CA LEU A 181 -3.47 -0.24 -4.53
C LEU A 181 -4.41 -1.33 -5.04
N LYS A 182 -4.67 -1.43 -6.35
CA LYS A 182 -5.52 -2.50 -6.90
C LYS A 182 -4.98 -3.89 -6.59
N GLU A 183 -3.66 -4.10 -6.71
CA GLU A 183 -3.06 -5.39 -6.38
C GLU A 183 -3.05 -5.64 -4.86
N ILE A 184 -2.80 -4.64 -4.02
CA ILE A 184 -2.93 -4.77 -2.55
C ILE A 184 -4.35 -5.20 -2.16
N ILE A 185 -5.36 -4.53 -2.70
CA ILE A 185 -6.77 -4.82 -2.46
C ILE A 185 -7.13 -6.23 -2.90
N LYS A 186 -6.65 -6.64 -4.08
CA LYS A 186 -6.88 -7.99 -4.61
C LYS A 186 -6.23 -9.05 -3.70
N CYS A 187 -5.04 -8.79 -3.18
CA CYS A 187 -4.40 -9.64 -2.18
C CYS A 187 -5.23 -9.73 -0.89
N ILE A 188 -5.71 -8.60 -0.35
CA ILE A 188 -6.57 -8.58 0.84
C ILE A 188 -7.86 -9.38 0.60
N LYS A 189 -8.57 -9.14 -0.51
CA LYS A 189 -9.78 -9.87 -0.88
C LYS A 189 -9.52 -11.37 -1.10
N HIS A 190 -8.32 -11.75 -1.55
CA HIS A 190 -7.93 -13.15 -1.67
C HIS A 190 -7.71 -13.79 -0.29
N LEU A 191 -7.06 -13.08 0.64
CA LEU A 191 -6.78 -13.56 1.99
C LEU A 191 -8.05 -13.66 2.85
N GLN A 192 -8.96 -12.70 2.75
CA GLN A 192 -10.26 -12.72 3.46
C GLN A 192 -11.16 -13.89 3.05
N LYS A 193 -10.94 -14.47 1.87
CA LYS A 193 -11.69 -15.64 1.37
C LYS A 193 -11.08 -16.97 1.78
N GLN A 194 -9.92 -16.96 2.43
CA GLN A 194 -9.27 -18.20 2.87
C GLN A 194 -10.05 -18.82 4.01
N GLU A 195 -10.19 -20.14 3.97
CA GLU A 195 -10.73 -20.90 5.08
C GLU A 195 -9.73 -20.90 6.24
N THR A 196 -10.24 -20.99 7.47
CA THR A 196 -9.39 -21.18 8.65
C THR A 196 -8.64 -22.51 8.55
N PRO A 197 -7.46 -22.64 9.18
CA PRO A 197 -6.72 -23.90 9.19
C PRO A 197 -7.59 -25.05 9.72
N THR A 198 -7.46 -26.23 9.09
CA THR A 198 -8.26 -27.42 9.40
C THR A 198 -8.11 -27.80 10.88
N GLY A 199 -9.23 -27.93 11.59
CA GLY A 199 -9.24 -28.33 13.00
C GLY A 199 -8.80 -27.24 13.98
N VAL A 200 -8.68 -25.98 13.55
CA VAL A 200 -8.29 -24.85 14.39
C VAL A 200 -9.44 -23.88 14.57
N ASP A 201 -9.81 -23.66 15.83
CA ASP A 201 -10.63 -22.53 16.25
C ASP A 201 -9.68 -21.35 16.52
N MET A 202 -9.59 -20.43 15.55
CA MET A 202 -8.77 -19.22 15.65
C MET A 202 -9.32 -18.26 16.71
N ALA A 203 -8.45 -17.46 17.34
CA ALA A 203 -8.92 -16.43 18.26
C ALA A 203 -9.74 -15.35 17.52
N ASP A 204 -10.63 -14.66 18.24
CA ASP A 204 -11.53 -13.65 17.64
C ASP A 204 -10.78 -12.50 16.94
N ASP A 205 -9.56 -12.20 17.37
CA ASP A 205 -8.66 -11.18 16.80
C ASP A 205 -7.49 -11.76 15.99
N GLU A 206 -7.50 -13.07 15.73
CA GLU A 206 -6.51 -13.72 14.90
C GLU A 206 -6.90 -13.61 13.42
N VAL A 207 -5.98 -13.08 12.61
CA VAL A 207 -6.23 -12.78 11.19
C VAL A 207 -5.20 -13.46 10.31
N ILE A 208 -5.65 -13.98 9.17
CA ILE A 208 -4.78 -14.57 8.15
C ILE A 208 -4.02 -13.45 7.43
N LEU A 209 -2.70 -13.46 7.56
CA LEU A 209 -1.79 -12.53 6.89
C LEU A 209 -1.29 -13.08 5.55
N HIS A 210 -1.15 -14.40 5.44
CA HIS A 210 -0.72 -15.04 4.20
C HIS A 210 -1.07 -16.52 4.14
N VAL A 211 -1.28 -17.06 2.93
CA VAL A 211 -1.47 -18.50 2.70
C VAL A 211 -0.69 -18.93 1.47
N GLU A 212 0.12 -19.97 1.61
CA GLU A 212 0.90 -20.59 0.53
C GLU A 212 0.61 -22.10 0.47
N GLY A 213 0.68 -22.71 -0.72
CA GLY A 213 0.20 -24.09 -0.95
C GLY A 213 -1.30 -24.22 -1.22
N THR A 214 -1.91 -23.18 -1.79
CA THR A 214 -3.29 -23.21 -2.29
C THR A 214 -3.36 -23.80 -3.71
N ALA A 215 -4.57 -23.95 -4.27
CA ALA A 215 -4.72 -24.35 -5.68
C ALA A 215 -4.12 -23.35 -6.68
N SER A 216 -3.98 -22.09 -6.27
CA SER A 216 -3.41 -20.99 -7.07
C SER A 216 -1.92 -20.75 -6.81
N SER A 217 -1.29 -21.49 -5.91
CA SER A 217 0.06 -21.19 -5.43
C SER A 217 0.90 -22.47 -5.24
N GLN A 218 2.20 -22.33 -4.95
CA GLN A 218 3.10 -23.50 -4.90
C GLN A 218 2.97 -24.24 -3.58
N ARG A 219 2.98 -25.58 -3.61
CA ARG A 219 2.94 -26.38 -2.38
C ARG A 219 4.15 -26.09 -1.50
N VAL A 220 3.91 -25.89 -0.21
CA VAL A 220 4.97 -25.83 0.80
C VAL A 220 5.35 -27.25 1.19
N VAL A 221 6.64 -27.53 1.27
CA VAL A 221 7.14 -28.85 1.70
C VAL A 221 7.77 -28.72 3.07
N ARG A 222 7.21 -29.42 4.05
CA ARG A 222 7.80 -29.57 5.38
C ARG A 222 8.79 -30.73 5.38
N HIS A 223 9.96 -30.53 5.97
CA HIS A 223 10.98 -31.55 6.14
C HIS A 223 11.25 -31.82 7.63
N ILE A 224 11.32 -33.08 8.01
CA ILE A 224 11.73 -33.52 9.36
C ILE A 224 12.60 -34.76 9.16
N GLY A 225 13.88 -34.64 9.52
CA GLY A 225 14.88 -35.64 9.19
C GLY A 225 14.91 -35.93 7.69
N GLY A 226 14.77 -37.21 7.31
CA GLY A 226 14.74 -37.64 5.91
C GLY A 226 13.36 -37.66 5.25
N ALA A 227 12.30 -37.27 5.95
CA ALA A 227 10.93 -37.32 5.45
C ALA A 227 10.43 -35.94 5.01
N SER A 228 9.52 -35.94 4.03
CA SER A 228 8.99 -34.74 3.40
C SER A 228 7.48 -34.83 3.27
N TRP A 229 6.79 -33.77 3.68
CA TRP A 229 5.33 -33.67 3.64
C TRP A 229 4.92 -32.44 2.85
N PRO A 230 4.26 -32.59 1.69
CA PRO A 230 3.67 -31.46 0.99
C PRO A 230 2.42 -30.98 1.71
N GLY A 231 2.19 -29.66 1.73
CA GLY A 231 1.10 -29.07 2.48
C GLY A 231 0.83 -27.61 2.14
N ARG A 232 -0.05 -27.04 2.96
CA ARG A 232 -0.41 -25.63 2.97
C ARG A 232 0.17 -24.98 4.23
N LEU A 233 0.62 -23.74 4.09
CA LEU A 233 1.17 -22.94 5.17
C LEU A 233 0.33 -21.67 5.31
N THR A 234 -0.18 -21.42 6.50
CA THR A 234 -0.99 -20.24 6.81
C THR A 234 -0.30 -19.42 7.88
N LEU A 235 0.07 -18.19 7.57
CA LEU A 235 0.62 -17.22 8.50
C LEU A 235 -0.50 -16.35 9.05
N THR A 236 -0.53 -16.18 10.36
CA THR A 236 -1.41 -15.24 11.07
C THR A 236 -0.59 -14.25 11.89
N ASN A 237 -1.25 -13.28 12.51
CA ASN A 237 -0.64 -12.40 13.50
C ASN A 237 -0.20 -13.13 14.79
N TYR A 238 -0.61 -14.39 15.01
CA TYR A 238 -0.35 -15.15 16.24
C TYR A 238 0.56 -16.35 16.02
N ALA A 239 0.45 -17.02 14.89
CA ALA A 239 1.06 -18.31 14.64
C ALA A 239 1.25 -18.63 13.15
N LEU A 240 2.10 -19.63 12.91
CA LEU A 240 2.23 -20.29 11.62
C LEU A 240 1.57 -21.67 11.69
N TYR A 241 0.64 -21.95 10.78
CA TYR A 241 -0.08 -23.23 10.71
C TYR A 241 0.38 -24.02 9.50
N PHE A 242 0.70 -25.30 9.69
CA PHE A 242 1.02 -26.21 8.59
C PHE A 242 -0.01 -27.34 8.49
N GLU A 243 -0.60 -27.50 7.31
CA GLU A 243 -1.58 -28.52 6.99
C GLU A 243 -1.01 -29.52 5.98
N GLU A 244 -0.78 -30.76 6.41
CA GLU A 244 -0.30 -31.81 5.50
C GLU A 244 -1.39 -32.19 4.48
N SER A 245 -0.99 -32.36 3.22
CA SER A 245 -1.88 -32.85 2.17
C SER A 245 -2.29 -34.30 2.45
N GLY A 246 -3.57 -34.55 2.68
CA GLY A 246 -4.14 -35.90 2.71
C GLY A 246 -4.58 -36.39 1.33
N VAL A 247 -5.20 -37.57 1.31
CA VAL A 247 -5.69 -38.21 0.07
C VAL A 247 -6.92 -37.50 -0.50
N ILE A 248 -7.75 -36.89 0.36
CA ILE A 248 -9.02 -36.25 0.00
C ILE A 248 -9.07 -34.80 0.48
N SER A 249 -8.65 -34.54 1.72
CA SER A 249 -8.59 -33.21 2.34
C SER A 249 -7.23 -32.99 3.00
N TYR A 250 -6.98 -31.76 3.44
CA TYR A 250 -5.90 -31.49 4.39
C TYR A 250 -6.14 -32.24 5.71
N LYS A 251 -5.04 -32.60 6.39
CA LYS A 251 -5.07 -33.06 7.78
C LYS A 251 -5.16 -31.85 8.72
N ASP A 252 -5.47 -32.11 9.98
CA ASP A 252 -5.48 -31.11 11.04
C ASP A 252 -4.17 -30.31 11.08
N ALA A 253 -4.29 -29.00 11.26
CA ALA A 253 -3.17 -28.09 11.21
C ALA A 253 -2.27 -28.24 12.44
N ILE A 254 -0.96 -28.15 12.21
CA ILE A 254 0.03 -28.05 13.27
C ILE A 254 0.31 -26.57 13.51
N LYS A 255 0.10 -26.10 14.74
CA LYS A 255 0.33 -24.73 15.16
C LYS A 255 1.78 -24.53 15.60
N LEU A 256 2.42 -23.49 15.09
CA LEU A 256 3.72 -22.99 15.51
C LEU A 256 3.48 -21.59 16.10
N ASN A 257 3.45 -21.48 17.42
CA ASN A 257 3.07 -20.24 18.10
C ASN A 257 4.19 -19.18 17.96
N LEU A 258 3.83 -17.99 17.45
CA LEU A 258 4.75 -16.86 17.25
C LEU A 258 4.54 -15.75 18.30
N SER A 259 3.46 -15.80 19.09
CA SER A 259 3.12 -14.73 20.03
C SER A 259 3.77 -14.88 21.40
N GLU A 260 4.29 -16.07 21.72
CA GLU A 260 4.89 -16.41 23.00
C GLU A 260 6.39 -16.75 22.84
N ASP A 261 7.18 -16.41 23.86
CA ASP A 261 8.63 -16.65 23.87
C ASP A 261 8.94 -18.07 24.38
N PHE A 262 8.93 -19.04 23.46
CA PHE A 262 9.19 -20.46 23.76
C PHE A 262 10.64 -20.91 23.53
N GLU A 263 11.61 -19.98 23.62
CA GLU A 263 13.01 -20.24 23.20
C GLU A 263 13.10 -20.72 21.74
N GLN A 264 12.13 -20.32 20.92
CA GLN A 264 12.03 -20.72 19.52
C GLN A 264 13.13 -20.06 18.68
N SER A 265 13.76 -20.84 17.79
CA SER A 265 14.74 -20.33 16.84
C SER A 265 14.24 -20.44 15.41
N ILE A 266 14.29 -19.32 14.68
CA ILE A 266 13.93 -19.23 13.27
C ILE A 266 15.15 -18.73 12.51
N LYS A 267 15.58 -19.49 11.50
CA LYS A 267 16.69 -19.09 10.63
C LYS A 267 16.40 -19.41 9.17
N PRO A 268 16.87 -18.57 8.23
CA PRO A 268 16.88 -18.92 6.81
C PRO A 268 17.62 -20.24 6.60
N ALA A 269 17.10 -21.07 5.71
CA ALA A 269 17.67 -22.36 5.37
C ALA A 269 17.60 -22.58 3.86
N ALA A 270 18.46 -23.47 3.37
CA ALA A 270 18.32 -24.06 2.05
C ALA A 270 17.93 -25.53 2.22
N THR A 271 16.92 -25.98 1.50
CA THR A 271 16.43 -27.36 1.58
C THR A 271 16.07 -27.91 0.22
N GLY A 272 15.80 -29.22 0.16
CA GLY A 272 15.55 -29.96 -1.06
C GLY A 272 15.38 -31.46 -0.75
N PRO A 273 15.15 -32.29 -1.78
CA PRO A 273 15.06 -33.73 -1.59
C PRO A 273 16.26 -34.26 -0.78
N TRP A 274 15.97 -35.05 0.26
CA TRP A 274 16.97 -35.61 1.18
C TRP A 274 17.84 -34.57 1.93
N GLY A 275 17.34 -33.34 2.11
CA GLY A 275 18.06 -32.28 2.84
C GLY A 275 19.17 -31.61 2.02
N ALA A 276 19.21 -31.81 0.70
CA ALA A 276 20.14 -31.10 -0.17
C ALA A 276 19.81 -29.59 -0.20
N PRO A 277 20.79 -28.68 -0.08
CA PRO A 277 20.56 -27.24 -0.06
C PRO A 277 20.34 -26.69 -1.48
N LEU A 278 19.24 -27.08 -2.11
CA LEU A 278 18.93 -26.77 -3.52
C LEU A 278 18.00 -25.57 -3.67
N PHE A 279 17.08 -25.37 -2.74
CA PHE A 279 16.14 -24.27 -2.72
C PHE A 279 16.41 -23.40 -1.51
N ASP A 280 16.71 -22.13 -1.73
CA ASP A 280 17.07 -21.11 -0.73
C ASP A 280 15.85 -20.38 -0.12
N LYS A 281 14.64 -20.81 -0.49
CA LYS A 281 13.37 -20.30 0.03
C LYS A 281 12.82 -21.18 1.16
N ALA A 282 13.62 -21.43 2.19
CA ALA A 282 13.19 -22.22 3.33
C ALA A 282 13.50 -21.53 4.67
N ILE A 283 12.70 -21.88 5.67
CA ILE A 283 12.94 -21.53 7.06
C ILE A 283 13.16 -22.81 7.86
N PHE A 284 14.12 -22.77 8.77
CA PHE A 284 14.27 -23.79 9.80
C PHE A 284 13.66 -23.23 11.09
N TYR A 285 12.71 -23.98 11.64
CA TYR A 285 12.03 -23.67 12.88
C TYR A 285 12.35 -24.75 13.90
N GLU A 286 12.82 -24.33 15.08
CA GLU A 286 13.11 -25.19 16.22
C GLU A 286 12.40 -24.63 17.44
N SER A 287 11.65 -25.48 18.15
CA SER A 287 10.93 -25.14 19.38
C SER A 287 10.92 -26.34 20.31
N SER A 288 10.84 -26.07 21.61
CA SER A 288 10.69 -27.10 22.65
C SER A 288 9.31 -27.78 22.64
N GLU A 289 8.34 -27.20 21.93
CA GLU A 289 6.96 -27.70 21.84
C GLU A 289 6.73 -28.73 20.71
N LEU A 290 7.72 -29.00 19.85
CA LEU A 290 7.60 -29.86 18.66
C LEU A 290 8.57 -31.03 18.57
#